data_AF-A0A3D4EF61-F1
#
_entry.id   AF-A0A3D4EF61-F1
#
_cell.length_a   1.000
_cell.length_b   1.000
_cell.length_c   1.000
_cell.angle_alpha   90.00
_cell.angle_beta   90.00
_cell.angle_gamma   90.00
#
_symmetry.space_group_name_H-M   'P 1'
#
loop_
_entity.id
_entity.type
_entity.pdbx_description
1 polymer ?
#
loop_
_entity_poly.entity_id
_entity_poly.type
_entity_poly.pdbx_seq_one_letter_code
_entity_poly.pdbx_strand_id
1 'polypeptide(L)'
;MSRKSRRKKFIRKPKETEAQKKARAKRSLIITCSVIFLIVAAVVVSYLVTQNSKLSSIELFEKKAGLLMEQVVSGTRDSELSGEIEDGLPKGVVFVSICNGDERAKVFTGTGSTKQAAWDDAYSKAHSFVEENSYNCLWVKADLMGEAKTMSIDEFSTELAHYRHEFFRKGISFDKDFNTALLEAELNAGKILDYDEECVNTTYLRNYLSKSDRTPIVTLPDQYVIFNCIGWICDEDSKVYDLISDDADYGRRKVDLIDKDYAAELVKNASSFLIDQVNDDGSFVYGMYPRFDRNIDNYNIVRHASTLWSLVCQYRMTGNEELVSVIDKAIDYMIDTAVISIDDNTSYLLEKKSDEIKLGGCGVAVVALTEYMDAFGSDKYKDVAIKLGNGILTMLNEDTGEYYHVLNGDCSRKEQFRTVYYDGEATFALCRLYSLTGDEKWLNAAKAAVEHFIDADYVQFKDHWVAYSMNEITKYVDDDRYYTFALRNAQENLDRIYNRDTTYHTYFELLMSTFELYDRMIEKGIHVDYLDNGFDLEYFLKTIYKRADHMLNGYFYPEYAMYMANPNRVLDTFMVRHDGYRIRIDDVQHNVGGYYLYYKNYDKLVEYGMLDCRDKT
;
A
#
# COMPACT_ATOMS: atom_id res chain seq x y z
N MET A 1 35.06 -56.53 47.02
CA MET A 1 35.08 -56.76 48.48
C MET A 1 35.48 -55.48 49.22
N SER A 2 34.80 -55.20 50.33
CA SER A 2 35.12 -54.28 51.44
C SER A 2 34.84 -52.76 51.30
N ARG A 3 33.77 -52.33 52.02
CA ARG A 3 33.45 -50.95 52.45
C ARG A 3 34.36 -50.52 53.61
N LYS A 4 34.81 -49.25 53.64
CA LYS A 4 35.26 -48.56 54.87
C LYS A 4 34.73 -47.12 54.92
N SER A 5 34.11 -46.79 56.06
CA SER A 5 33.52 -45.50 56.43
C SER A 5 34.57 -44.42 56.76
N ARG A 6 34.27 -43.13 56.53
CA ARG A 6 34.96 -41.99 57.18
C ARG A 6 33.96 -41.04 57.85
N ARG A 7 34.21 -40.76 59.14
CA ARG A 7 33.50 -39.84 60.04
C ARG A 7 33.63 -38.37 59.59
N LYS A 8 32.57 -37.57 59.75
CA LYS A 8 32.61 -36.08 59.68
C LYS A 8 32.99 -35.49 61.05
N LYS A 9 33.91 -34.53 61.06
CA LYS A 9 34.39 -33.74 62.22
C LYS A 9 33.63 -32.41 62.25
N PHE A 10 32.92 -32.09 63.34
CA PHE A 10 32.27 -30.79 63.54
C PHE A 10 33.28 -29.78 64.11
N ILE A 11 33.47 -28.64 63.44
CA ILE A 11 34.23 -27.48 63.93
C ILE A 11 33.23 -26.43 64.43
N ARG A 12 33.33 -26.02 65.71
CA ARG A 12 32.48 -24.99 66.33
C ARG A 12 32.99 -23.60 65.94
N LYS A 13 32.15 -22.75 65.33
CA LYS A 13 32.47 -21.34 65.05
C LYS A 13 32.45 -20.49 66.34
N PRO A 14 33.28 -19.44 66.47
CA PRO A 14 33.32 -18.60 67.67
C PRO A 14 32.02 -17.79 67.85
N LYS A 15 31.62 -17.52 69.10
CA LYS A 15 30.44 -16.70 69.44
C LYS A 15 30.75 -15.20 69.25
N GLU A 16 29.89 -14.52 68.49
CA GLU A 16 29.95 -13.09 68.17
C GLU A 16 29.71 -12.22 69.44
N THR A 17 30.50 -11.16 69.61
CA THR A 17 30.41 -10.25 70.79
C THR A 17 29.20 -9.31 70.71
N GLU A 18 28.73 -8.81 71.85
CA GLU A 18 27.51 -7.97 71.92
C GLU A 18 27.63 -6.64 71.15
N ALA A 19 28.83 -6.05 71.11
CA ALA A 19 29.14 -4.88 70.31
C ALA A 19 29.05 -5.16 68.79
N GLN A 20 29.50 -6.33 68.35
CA GLN A 20 29.38 -6.77 66.95
C GLN A 20 27.92 -6.97 66.54
N LYS A 21 27.07 -7.49 67.44
CA LYS A 21 25.62 -7.62 67.19
C LYS A 21 24.94 -6.26 67.02
N LYS A 22 25.23 -5.28 67.89
CA LYS A 22 24.68 -3.91 67.78
C LYS A 22 25.15 -3.20 66.49
N ALA A 23 26.43 -3.34 66.12
CA ALA A 23 26.95 -2.76 64.90
C ALA A 23 26.32 -3.39 63.64
N ARG A 24 26.12 -4.72 63.65
CA ARG A 24 25.42 -5.44 62.57
C ARG A 24 23.95 -5.06 62.49
N ALA A 25 23.25 -4.92 63.61
CA ALA A 25 21.86 -4.46 63.65
C ALA A 25 21.73 -3.02 63.12
N LYS A 26 22.64 -2.11 63.50
CA LYS A 26 22.67 -0.73 62.99
C LYS A 26 22.99 -0.67 61.50
N ARG A 27 23.97 -1.46 61.01
CA ARG A 27 24.23 -1.59 59.57
C ARG A 27 23.04 -2.17 58.82
N SER A 28 22.42 -3.21 59.36
CA SER A 28 21.21 -3.82 58.78
C SER A 28 20.08 -2.80 58.69
N LEU A 29 19.84 -2.01 59.75
CA LEU A 29 18.82 -0.97 59.76
C LEU A 29 19.10 0.13 58.72
N ILE A 30 20.36 0.59 58.62
CA ILE A 30 20.75 1.60 57.61
C ILE A 30 20.57 1.05 56.20
N ILE A 31 20.96 -0.21 55.95
CA ILE A 31 20.77 -0.86 54.64
C ILE A 31 19.27 -0.99 54.35
N THR A 32 18.46 -1.46 55.30
CA THR A 32 17.01 -1.59 55.12
C THR A 32 16.35 -0.23 54.85
N CYS A 33 16.70 0.82 55.59
CA CYS A 33 16.20 2.18 55.34
C CYS A 33 16.64 2.72 53.96
N SER A 34 17.87 2.43 53.54
CA SER A 34 18.38 2.85 52.22
C SER A 34 17.66 2.13 51.08
N VAL A 35 17.39 0.83 51.24
CA VAL A 35 16.62 0.03 50.27
C VAL A 35 15.17 0.53 50.20
N ILE A 36 14.52 0.79 51.33
CA ILE A 36 13.16 1.36 51.36
C ILE A 36 13.14 2.73 50.68
N PHE A 37 14.11 3.59 50.95
CA PHE A 37 14.20 4.91 50.32
C PHE A 37 14.38 4.81 48.80
N LEU A 38 15.22 3.88 48.31
CA LEU A 38 15.39 3.65 46.87
C LEU A 38 14.12 3.12 46.21
N ILE A 39 13.38 2.22 46.87
CA ILE A 39 12.09 1.72 46.38
C ILE A 39 11.08 2.87 46.31
N VAL A 40 10.95 3.67 47.37
CA VAL A 40 10.04 4.82 47.39
C VAL A 40 10.43 5.85 46.32
N ALA A 41 11.72 6.15 46.16
CA ALA A 41 12.19 7.05 45.11
C ALA A 41 11.88 6.52 43.71
N ALA A 42 12.08 5.22 43.45
CA ALA A 42 11.73 4.60 42.17
C ALA A 42 10.22 4.64 41.89
N VAL A 43 9.39 4.39 42.90
CA VAL A 43 7.92 4.50 42.79
C VAL A 43 7.50 5.94 42.52
N VAL A 44 8.10 6.92 43.20
CA VAL A 44 7.81 8.35 43.00
C VAL A 44 8.24 8.80 41.61
N VAL A 45 9.44 8.41 41.14
CA VAL A 45 9.92 8.73 39.79
C VAL A 45 9.02 8.10 38.73
N SER A 46 8.66 6.82 38.89
CA SER A 46 7.73 6.14 37.99
C SER A 46 6.37 6.85 37.93
N TYR A 47 5.81 7.20 39.09
CA TYR A 47 4.56 7.96 39.19
C TYR A 47 4.65 9.33 38.49
N LEU A 48 5.75 10.08 38.69
CA LEU A 48 5.97 11.37 38.04
C LEU A 48 6.09 11.25 36.53
N VAL A 49 6.80 10.22 36.02
CA VAL A 49 6.91 9.95 34.58
C VAL A 49 5.55 9.62 33.98
N THR A 50 4.76 8.77 34.62
CA THR A 50 3.40 8.43 34.18
C THR A 50 2.45 9.64 34.21
N GLN A 51 2.54 10.49 35.23
CA GLN A 51 1.74 11.72 35.28
C GLN A 51 2.13 12.68 34.17
N ASN A 52 3.43 12.85 33.90
CA ASN A 52 3.92 13.73 32.86
C ASN A 52 3.53 13.23 31.46
N SER A 53 3.61 11.91 31.21
CA SER A 53 3.14 11.33 29.94
C SER A 53 1.62 11.48 29.77
N LYS A 54 0.85 11.32 30.85
CA LYS A 54 -0.60 11.52 30.84
C LYS A 54 -0.97 12.96 30.50
N LEU A 55 -0.32 13.93 31.14
CA LEU A 55 -0.49 15.36 30.85
C LEU A 55 -0.18 15.66 29.38
N SER A 56 0.93 15.13 28.84
CA SER A 56 1.27 15.35 27.42
C SER A 56 0.27 14.72 26.45
N SER A 57 -0.30 13.55 26.76
CA SER A 57 -1.29 12.89 25.90
C SER A 57 -2.61 13.68 25.84
N ILE A 58 -3.07 14.20 26.97
CA ILE A 58 -4.29 15.03 27.05
C ILE A 58 -4.07 16.34 26.30
N GLU A 59 -2.98 17.07 26.58
CA GLU A 59 -2.68 18.34 25.91
C GLU A 59 -2.60 18.19 24.38
N LEU A 60 -2.00 17.10 23.90
CA LEU A 60 -1.93 16.79 22.49
C LEU A 60 -3.32 16.52 21.89
N PHE A 61 -4.14 15.70 22.56
CA PHE A 61 -5.51 15.43 22.12
C PHE A 61 -6.36 16.71 22.10
N GLU A 62 -6.35 17.50 23.17
CA GLU A 62 -7.11 18.75 23.29
C GLU A 62 -6.76 19.74 22.18
N LYS A 63 -5.46 19.87 21.87
CA LYS A 63 -4.99 20.70 20.76
C LYS A 63 -5.57 20.22 19.42
N LYS A 64 -5.44 18.93 19.10
CA LYS A 64 -5.91 18.38 17.82
C LYS A 64 -7.43 18.42 17.69
N ALA A 65 -8.13 18.09 18.77
CA ALA A 65 -9.58 18.17 18.85
C ALA A 65 -10.08 19.61 18.69
N GLY A 66 -9.43 20.59 19.30
CA GLY A 66 -9.77 22.00 19.13
C GLY A 66 -9.72 22.45 17.67
N LEU A 67 -8.67 22.07 16.92
CA LEU A 67 -8.53 22.37 15.50
C LEU A 67 -9.66 21.75 14.65
N LEU A 68 -10.07 20.52 14.99
CA LEU A 68 -11.16 19.82 14.29
C LEU A 68 -12.54 20.39 14.66
N MET A 69 -12.74 20.78 15.92
CA MET A 69 -13.97 21.43 16.38
C MET A 69 -14.27 22.69 15.57
N GLU A 70 -13.25 23.52 15.34
CA GLU A 70 -13.39 24.74 14.52
C GLU A 70 -13.93 24.42 13.13
N GLN A 71 -13.44 23.35 12.50
CA GLN A 71 -13.92 22.91 11.19
C GLN A 71 -15.38 22.44 11.24
N VAL A 72 -15.70 21.52 12.15
CA VAL A 72 -17.04 20.93 12.29
C VAL A 72 -18.11 21.98 12.58
N VAL A 73 -17.79 22.96 13.43
CA VAL A 73 -18.76 23.97 13.88
C VAL A 73 -18.88 25.14 12.91
N SER A 74 -17.82 25.47 12.14
CA SER A 74 -17.83 26.60 11.20
C SER A 74 -18.92 26.50 10.11
N GLY A 75 -19.28 25.28 9.72
CA GLY A 75 -20.22 25.03 8.63
C GLY A 75 -19.65 25.32 7.23
N THR A 76 -18.33 25.51 7.10
CA THR A 76 -17.67 25.89 5.83
C THR A 76 -17.92 24.88 4.70
N ARG A 77 -18.11 23.60 5.04
CA ARG A 77 -18.34 22.50 4.10
C ARG A 77 -19.77 21.98 4.10
N ASP A 78 -20.72 22.71 4.69
CA ASP A 78 -22.11 22.27 4.78
C ASP A 78 -22.77 22.10 3.41
N SER A 79 -22.31 22.83 2.39
CA SER A 79 -22.79 22.68 1.02
C SER A 79 -22.42 21.33 0.39
N GLU A 80 -21.43 20.63 0.93
CA GLU A 80 -21.07 19.26 0.49
C GLU A 80 -22.07 18.22 1.04
N LEU A 81 -22.91 18.59 2.02
CA LEU A 81 -23.99 17.76 2.54
C LEU A 81 -25.26 18.03 1.71
N SER A 82 -25.49 17.19 0.70
CA SER A 82 -26.51 17.46 -0.33
C SER A 82 -27.89 16.85 -0.04
N GLY A 83 -27.95 15.87 0.85
CA GLY A 83 -29.15 15.11 1.18
C GLY A 83 -29.83 15.53 2.48
N GLU A 84 -30.93 14.85 2.79
CA GLU A 84 -31.77 15.15 3.94
C GLU A 84 -31.55 14.14 5.09
N ILE A 85 -31.70 14.62 6.32
CA ILE A 85 -31.78 13.78 7.51
C ILE A 85 -33.27 13.48 7.76
N GLU A 86 -33.67 12.20 7.65
CA GLU A 86 -35.04 11.76 7.87
C GLU A 86 -35.63 12.31 9.18
N ASP A 87 -36.92 12.65 9.15
CA ASP A 87 -37.63 13.15 10.32
C ASP A 87 -37.66 12.12 11.45
N GLY A 88 -37.35 12.58 12.66
CA GLY A 88 -37.24 11.73 13.84
C GLY A 88 -35.85 11.16 14.09
N LEU A 89 -34.88 11.37 13.19
CA LEU A 89 -33.47 11.09 13.46
C LEU A 89 -32.76 12.31 14.09
N PRO A 90 -31.68 12.11 14.88
CA PRO A 90 -30.89 13.20 15.45
C PRO A 90 -30.36 14.13 14.36
N LYS A 91 -30.55 15.45 14.53
CA LYS A 91 -30.12 16.46 13.55
C LYS A 91 -28.64 16.83 13.67
N GLY A 92 -27.98 16.47 14.77
CA GLY A 92 -26.53 16.58 14.94
C GLY A 92 -25.95 15.24 15.39
N VAL A 93 -25.12 14.62 14.55
CA VAL A 93 -24.32 13.43 14.88
C VAL A 93 -22.88 13.70 14.46
N VAL A 94 -21.96 13.57 15.41
CA VAL A 94 -20.52 13.72 15.21
C VAL A 94 -19.81 12.48 15.70
N PHE A 95 -18.80 12.04 14.96
CA PHE A 95 -17.90 10.97 15.38
C PHE A 95 -16.51 11.53 15.58
N VAL A 96 -15.89 11.24 16.72
CA VAL A 96 -14.47 11.50 16.97
C VAL A 96 -13.74 10.17 17.01
N SER A 97 -12.88 9.94 16.03
CA SER A 97 -12.01 8.76 15.95
C SER A 97 -10.60 9.13 16.43
N ILE A 98 -10.01 8.36 17.33
CA ILE A 98 -8.63 8.55 17.80
C ILE A 98 -7.81 7.29 17.55
N CYS A 99 -6.53 7.46 17.23
CA CYS A 99 -5.61 6.35 17.01
C CYS A 99 -4.20 6.71 17.49
N ASN A 100 -3.51 5.74 18.08
CA ASN A 100 -2.12 5.84 18.54
C ASN A 100 -1.09 5.30 17.53
N GLY A 101 -1.54 4.77 16.39
CA GLY A 101 -0.72 4.13 15.38
C GLY A 101 -0.49 2.63 15.60
N ASP A 102 -0.65 2.12 16.82
CA ASP A 102 -0.30 0.71 17.13
C ASP A 102 -1.52 -0.22 17.14
N GLU A 103 -2.70 0.34 17.38
CA GLU A 103 -3.95 -0.41 17.36
C GLU A 103 -5.05 0.35 16.62
N ARG A 104 -6.07 -0.42 16.21
CA ARG A 104 -7.25 0.10 15.53
C ARG A 104 -7.88 1.25 16.32
N ALA A 105 -8.28 2.28 15.57
CA ALA A 105 -8.90 3.47 16.11
C ALA A 105 -10.10 3.19 17.02
N LYS A 106 -10.24 4.02 18.05
CA LYS A 106 -11.42 4.08 18.90
C LYS A 106 -12.32 5.20 18.40
N VAL A 107 -13.61 4.89 18.21
CA VAL A 107 -14.60 5.83 17.65
C VAL A 107 -15.63 6.18 18.71
N PHE A 108 -15.83 7.48 18.94
CA PHE A 108 -16.76 8.02 19.91
C PHE A 108 -17.86 8.79 19.18
N THR A 109 -19.11 8.34 19.34
CA THR A 109 -20.28 8.98 18.73
C THR A 109 -20.89 9.97 19.71
N GLY A 110 -21.18 11.17 19.23
CA GLY A 110 -21.93 12.20 19.95
C GLY A 110 -23.17 12.61 19.21
N THR A 111 -24.26 12.84 19.95
CA THR A 111 -25.53 13.29 19.38
C THR A 111 -26.03 14.56 20.07
N GLY A 112 -26.72 15.43 19.33
CA GLY A 112 -27.19 16.70 19.86
C GLY A 112 -28.20 17.41 18.96
N SER A 113 -28.87 18.42 19.52
CA SER A 113 -29.76 19.30 18.76
C SER A 113 -29.00 20.29 17.86
N THR A 114 -27.70 20.45 18.08
CA THR A 114 -26.79 21.28 17.28
C THR A 114 -25.49 20.52 17.04
N LYS A 115 -24.71 20.97 16.03
CA LYS A 115 -23.38 20.43 15.76
C LYS A 115 -22.43 20.57 16.96
N GLN A 116 -22.48 21.72 17.64
CA GLN A 116 -21.69 21.95 18.84
C GLN A 116 -22.06 20.96 19.95
N ALA A 117 -23.36 20.74 20.21
CA ALA A 117 -23.78 19.80 21.25
C ALA A 117 -23.37 18.36 20.91
N ALA A 118 -23.48 17.94 19.63
CA ALA A 118 -23.02 16.64 19.19
C ALA A 118 -21.50 16.49 19.29
N TRP A 119 -20.74 17.54 18.95
CA TRP A 119 -19.30 17.61 19.14
C TRP A 119 -18.92 17.48 20.62
N ASP A 120 -19.51 18.29 21.50
CA ASP A 120 -19.21 18.31 22.93
C ASP A 120 -19.45 16.93 23.57
N ASP A 121 -20.50 16.22 23.16
CA ASP A 121 -20.80 14.86 23.60
C ASP A 121 -19.75 13.84 23.12
N ALA A 122 -19.39 13.85 21.84
CA ALA A 122 -18.35 12.98 21.29
C ALA A 122 -16.97 13.26 21.92
N TYR A 123 -16.62 14.54 22.02
CA TYR A 123 -15.38 15.03 22.63
C TYR A 123 -15.27 14.60 24.08
N SER A 124 -16.32 14.78 24.89
CA SER A 124 -16.28 14.44 26.32
C SER A 124 -16.02 12.94 26.54
N LYS A 125 -16.62 12.08 25.71
CA LYS A 125 -16.38 10.62 25.72
C LYS A 125 -14.95 10.27 25.34
N ALA A 126 -14.44 10.86 24.25
CA ALA A 126 -13.06 10.66 23.80
C ALA A 126 -12.04 11.17 24.82
N HIS A 127 -12.26 12.36 25.38
CA HIS A 127 -11.41 12.99 26.39
C HIS A 127 -11.31 12.14 27.65
N SER A 128 -12.44 11.65 28.17
CA SER A 128 -12.47 10.74 29.32
C SER A 128 -11.66 9.47 29.05
N PHE A 129 -11.79 8.88 27.86
CA PHE A 129 -10.99 7.73 27.47
C PHE A 129 -9.49 8.03 27.41
N VAL A 130 -9.10 9.15 26.80
CA VAL A 130 -7.70 9.59 26.72
C VAL A 130 -7.12 9.81 28.11
N GLU A 131 -7.88 10.47 29.00
CA GLU A 131 -7.47 10.72 30.37
C GLU A 131 -7.32 9.43 31.18
N GLU A 132 -8.30 8.53 31.13
CA GLU A 132 -8.30 7.28 31.88
C GLU A 132 -7.17 6.34 31.44
N ASN A 133 -6.90 6.28 30.14
CA ASN A 133 -5.95 5.33 29.55
C ASN A 133 -4.57 5.93 29.25
N SER A 134 -4.38 7.25 29.44
CA SER A 134 -3.18 7.98 29.00
C SER A 134 -2.88 7.76 27.51
N TYR A 135 -3.93 7.69 26.70
CA TYR A 135 -3.86 7.27 25.30
C TYR A 135 -3.16 8.33 24.43
N ASN A 136 -2.10 7.96 23.73
CA ASN A 136 -1.36 8.88 22.86
C ASN A 136 -2.09 9.04 21.51
N CYS A 137 -2.85 10.12 21.34
CA CYS A 137 -3.58 10.39 20.09
C CYS A 137 -2.63 10.90 18.98
N LEU A 138 -2.00 9.97 18.26
CA LEU A 138 -1.21 10.29 17.07
C LEU A 138 -2.08 10.93 16.01
N TRP A 139 -3.26 10.36 15.75
CA TRP A 139 -4.24 10.89 14.79
C TRP A 139 -5.60 11.08 15.46
N VAL A 140 -6.26 12.19 15.10
CA VAL A 140 -7.65 12.46 15.47
C VAL A 140 -8.43 12.75 14.20
N LYS A 141 -9.57 12.10 14.00
CA LYS A 141 -10.46 12.28 12.86
C LYS A 141 -11.86 12.64 13.36
N ALA A 142 -12.51 13.56 12.66
CA ALA A 142 -13.86 13.99 12.92
C ALA A 142 -14.73 13.71 11.70
N ASP A 143 -15.91 13.12 11.91
CA ASP A 143 -16.92 12.92 10.88
C ASP A 143 -18.22 13.58 11.32
N LEU A 144 -18.77 14.46 10.48
CA LEU A 144 -20.06 15.10 10.69
C LEU A 144 -21.08 14.47 9.75
N MET A 145 -22.13 13.89 10.32
CA MET A 145 -23.24 13.35 9.53
C MET A 145 -24.02 14.49 8.87
N GLY A 146 -24.32 14.35 7.58
CA GLY A 146 -25.23 15.28 6.88
C GLY A 146 -26.45 14.65 6.25
N GLU A 147 -26.43 13.34 6.02
CA GLU A 147 -27.55 12.63 5.39
C GLU A 147 -27.82 11.35 6.18
N ALA A 148 -29.09 11.03 6.41
CA ALA A 148 -29.45 9.78 7.08
C ALA A 148 -30.87 9.33 6.69
N LYS A 149 -31.00 8.06 6.35
CA LYS A 149 -32.27 7.45 5.94
C LYS A 149 -32.43 6.05 6.53
N THR A 150 -33.62 5.75 7.02
CA THR A 150 -34.02 4.41 7.43
C THR A 150 -34.30 3.54 6.20
N MET A 151 -33.71 2.36 6.16
CA MET A 151 -33.94 1.34 5.14
C MET A 151 -34.38 0.04 5.82
N SER A 152 -35.34 -0.65 5.22
CA SER A 152 -35.59 -2.07 5.50
C SER A 152 -34.40 -2.94 5.09
N ILE A 153 -34.37 -4.19 5.56
CA ILE A 153 -33.33 -5.15 5.18
C ILE A 153 -33.28 -5.35 3.66
N ASP A 154 -34.45 -5.44 3.00
CA ASP A 154 -34.53 -5.64 1.55
C ASP A 154 -34.03 -4.42 0.76
N GLU A 155 -34.35 -3.21 1.23
CA GLU A 155 -33.82 -1.97 0.63
C GLU A 155 -32.30 -1.87 0.80
N PHE A 156 -31.78 -2.22 1.98
CA PHE A 156 -30.34 -2.23 2.22
C PHE A 156 -29.60 -3.26 1.35
N SER A 157 -30.13 -4.49 1.23
CA SER A 157 -29.56 -5.51 0.34
C SER A 157 -29.52 -5.02 -1.11
N THR A 158 -30.61 -4.42 -1.58
CA THR A 158 -30.68 -3.82 -2.93
C THR A 158 -29.63 -2.72 -3.11
N GLU A 159 -29.46 -1.84 -2.12
CA GLU A 159 -28.44 -0.78 -2.15
C GLU A 159 -27.03 -1.38 -2.18
N LEU A 160 -26.72 -2.36 -1.31
CA LEU A 160 -25.40 -2.96 -1.21
C LEU A 160 -24.97 -3.69 -2.50
N ALA A 161 -25.92 -4.30 -3.22
CA ALA A 161 -25.70 -4.98 -4.49
C ALA A 161 -25.11 -4.08 -5.59
N HIS A 162 -25.25 -2.76 -5.47
CA HIS A 162 -24.67 -1.79 -6.41
C HIS A 162 -23.19 -1.51 -6.19
N TYR A 163 -22.61 -1.96 -5.06
CA TYR A 163 -21.23 -1.65 -4.71
C TYR A 163 -20.30 -2.84 -4.98
N ARG A 164 -19.08 -2.50 -5.40
CA ARG A 164 -17.95 -3.43 -5.35
C ARG A 164 -17.63 -3.75 -3.89
N HIS A 165 -17.01 -4.91 -3.66
CA HIS A 165 -16.46 -5.29 -2.36
C HIS A 165 -15.58 -4.17 -1.79
N GLU A 166 -15.81 -3.79 -0.53
CA GLU A 166 -15.15 -2.70 0.20
C GLU A 166 -15.36 -1.27 -0.36
N PHE A 167 -16.37 -1.06 -1.21
CA PHE A 167 -16.75 0.24 -1.75
C PHE A 167 -18.08 0.78 -1.24
N PHE A 168 -18.79 0.11 -0.33
CA PHE A 168 -19.95 0.72 0.32
C PHE A 168 -19.49 1.96 1.10
N ARG A 169 -19.78 3.17 0.58
CA ARG A 169 -19.23 4.45 1.07
C ARG A 169 -20.03 5.12 2.19
N LYS A 170 -20.91 4.37 2.84
CA LYS A 170 -21.86 4.89 3.85
C LYS A 170 -21.66 4.22 5.19
N GLY A 171 -22.06 4.91 6.26
CA GLY A 171 -22.16 4.36 7.61
C GLY A 171 -23.50 3.65 7.84
N ILE A 172 -23.55 2.82 8.89
CA ILE A 172 -24.74 2.09 9.31
C ILE A 172 -24.94 2.28 10.81
N SER A 173 -26.14 2.71 11.22
CA SER A 173 -26.59 2.63 12.60
C SER A 173 -27.68 1.57 12.75
N PHE A 174 -27.53 0.74 13.78
CA PHE A 174 -28.47 -0.34 14.12
C PHE A 174 -29.52 0.11 15.16
N ASP A 175 -29.55 1.40 15.50
CA ASP A 175 -30.61 2.05 16.26
C ASP A 175 -30.78 3.52 15.81
N LYS A 176 -31.96 4.10 16.07
CA LYS A 176 -32.28 5.48 15.64
C LYS A 176 -31.58 6.56 16.46
N ASP A 177 -31.05 6.21 17.62
CA ASP A 177 -30.35 7.13 18.54
C ASP A 177 -28.83 7.14 18.31
N PHE A 178 -28.34 6.39 17.30
CA PHE A 178 -26.92 6.29 16.93
C PHE A 178 -25.99 5.71 18.01
N ASN A 179 -26.54 4.95 18.97
CA ASN A 179 -25.73 4.30 20.02
C ASN A 179 -24.86 3.15 19.48
N THR A 180 -25.27 2.57 18.35
CA THR A 180 -24.59 1.45 17.68
C THR A 180 -24.12 1.81 16.27
N ALA A 181 -23.94 3.10 16.00
CA ALA A 181 -23.49 3.58 14.70
C ALA A 181 -22.02 3.22 14.41
N LEU A 182 -21.79 2.72 13.19
CA LEU A 182 -20.49 2.42 12.62
C LEU A 182 -20.25 3.27 11.37
N LEU A 183 -19.08 3.90 11.29
CA LEU A 183 -18.65 4.63 10.10
C LEU A 183 -18.35 3.66 8.93
N GLU A 184 -18.37 4.19 7.71
CA GLU A 184 -17.91 3.51 6.48
C GLU A 184 -16.58 2.76 6.68
N ALA A 185 -15.60 3.46 7.26
CA ALA A 185 -14.28 2.89 7.48
C ALA A 185 -14.29 1.74 8.49
N GLU A 186 -15.15 1.80 9.52
CA GLU A 186 -15.33 0.70 10.48
C GLU A 186 -15.95 -0.52 9.81
N LEU A 187 -16.99 -0.31 8.97
CA LEU A 187 -17.69 -1.38 8.25
C LEU A 187 -16.75 -2.14 7.31
N ASN A 188 -16.02 -1.41 6.46
CA ASN A 188 -15.15 -2.00 5.46
C ASN A 188 -13.88 -2.61 6.08
N ALA A 189 -13.23 -1.91 7.01
CA ALA A 189 -12.03 -2.42 7.68
C ALA A 189 -12.34 -3.54 8.68
N GLY A 190 -13.56 -3.61 9.21
CA GLY A 190 -14.05 -4.67 10.09
C GLY A 190 -14.58 -5.91 9.36
N LYS A 191 -14.69 -5.86 8.02
CA LYS A 191 -15.34 -6.89 7.19
C LYS A 191 -16.78 -7.18 7.68
N ILE A 192 -17.50 -6.12 8.05
CA ILE A 192 -18.85 -6.23 8.64
C ILE A 192 -19.89 -6.50 7.57
N LEU A 193 -19.63 -6.10 6.32
CA LEU A 193 -20.50 -6.36 5.19
C LEU A 193 -20.08 -7.64 4.46
N ASP A 194 -21.08 -8.47 4.17
CA ASP A 194 -20.97 -9.59 3.25
C ASP A 194 -21.55 -9.14 1.91
N TYR A 195 -20.67 -8.91 0.93
CA TYR A 195 -21.08 -8.39 -0.38
C TYR A 195 -21.63 -9.50 -1.28
N ASP A 196 -21.25 -10.76 -1.05
CA ASP A 196 -21.76 -11.90 -1.81
C ASP A 196 -23.19 -12.26 -1.39
N GLU A 197 -23.47 -12.15 -0.08
CA GLU A 197 -24.79 -12.38 0.50
C GLU A 197 -25.59 -11.09 0.73
N GLU A 198 -25.07 -9.95 0.27
CA GLU A 198 -25.68 -8.61 0.32
C GLU A 198 -26.25 -8.23 1.71
N CYS A 199 -25.53 -8.57 2.78
CA CYS A 199 -26.02 -8.40 4.15
C CYS A 199 -24.95 -8.03 5.17
N VAL A 200 -25.39 -7.79 6.41
CA VAL A 200 -24.48 -7.58 7.55
C VAL A 200 -24.02 -8.93 8.10
N ASN A 201 -22.72 -9.17 8.09
CA ASN A 201 -22.11 -10.35 8.68
C ASN A 201 -22.10 -10.23 10.22
N THR A 202 -23.09 -10.86 10.86
CA THR A 202 -23.26 -10.82 12.32
C THR A 202 -22.06 -11.33 13.12
N THR A 203 -21.26 -12.25 12.55
CA THR A 203 -20.06 -12.77 13.23
C THR A 203 -18.97 -11.71 13.28
N TYR A 204 -18.66 -11.08 12.14
CA TYR A 204 -17.68 -9.99 12.11
C TYR A 204 -18.16 -8.77 12.91
N LEU A 205 -19.45 -8.39 12.81
CA LEU A 205 -20.02 -7.32 13.61
C LEU A 205 -19.84 -7.55 15.12
N ARG A 206 -20.25 -8.71 15.64
CA ARG A 206 -20.12 -9.02 17.07
C ARG A 206 -18.66 -9.05 17.53
N ASN A 207 -17.78 -9.63 16.72
CA ASN A 207 -16.35 -9.64 17.00
C ASN A 207 -15.76 -8.22 17.03
N TYR A 208 -16.18 -7.36 16.11
CA TYR A 208 -15.75 -5.97 16.04
C TYR A 208 -16.20 -5.18 17.27
N LEU A 209 -17.50 -5.25 17.62
CA LEU A 209 -18.05 -4.56 18.78
C LEU A 209 -17.40 -5.04 20.08
N SER A 210 -17.19 -6.34 20.23
CA SER A 210 -16.54 -6.92 21.41
C SER A 210 -15.09 -6.47 21.56
N LYS A 211 -14.31 -6.38 20.48
CA LYS A 211 -12.91 -5.91 20.52
C LYS A 211 -12.78 -4.41 20.73
N SER A 212 -13.83 -3.66 20.40
CA SER A 212 -13.88 -2.21 20.52
C SER A 212 -14.57 -1.75 21.81
N ASP A 213 -14.89 -2.68 22.72
CA ASP A 213 -15.61 -2.43 23.97
C ASP A 213 -16.95 -1.67 23.78
N ARG A 214 -17.60 -1.90 22.63
CA ARG A 214 -18.89 -1.31 22.27
C ARG A 214 -20.06 -2.20 22.67
N THR A 215 -21.23 -1.59 22.86
CA THR A 215 -22.47 -2.30 23.21
C THR A 215 -22.75 -3.46 22.25
N PRO A 216 -22.89 -4.70 22.75
CA PRO A 216 -23.16 -5.84 21.88
C PRO A 216 -24.53 -5.76 21.21
N ILE A 217 -24.58 -6.10 19.91
CA ILE A 217 -25.84 -6.31 19.19
C ILE A 217 -26.15 -7.82 19.21
N VAL A 218 -27.11 -8.21 20.03
CA VAL A 218 -27.53 -9.62 20.16
C VAL A 218 -28.35 -10.06 18.95
N THR A 219 -29.36 -9.26 18.61
CA THR A 219 -30.26 -9.44 17.46
C THR A 219 -30.20 -8.19 16.59
N LEU A 220 -30.04 -8.36 15.28
CA LEU A 220 -30.09 -7.25 14.34
C LEU A 220 -31.51 -6.66 14.31
N PRO A 221 -31.67 -5.34 14.18
CA PRO A 221 -32.96 -4.72 13.95
C PRO A 221 -33.51 -5.08 12.57
N ASP A 222 -34.82 -4.92 12.37
CA ASP A 222 -35.49 -5.14 11.07
C ASP A 222 -35.29 -3.98 10.07
N GLN A 223 -34.62 -2.90 10.52
CA GLN A 223 -34.30 -1.72 9.73
C GLN A 223 -32.94 -1.14 10.15
N TYR A 224 -32.23 -0.56 9.20
CA TYR A 224 -30.96 0.13 9.42
C TYR A 224 -31.09 1.61 9.09
N VAL A 225 -30.39 2.46 9.82
CA VAL A 225 -30.20 3.86 9.41
C VAL A 225 -28.89 3.95 8.64
N ILE A 226 -28.99 4.24 7.34
CA ILE A 226 -27.85 4.43 6.45
C ILE A 226 -27.53 5.92 6.40
N PHE A 227 -26.25 6.29 6.58
CA PHE A 227 -25.86 7.70 6.69
C PHE A 227 -24.53 8.02 6.00
N ASN A 228 -24.38 9.28 5.58
CA ASN A 228 -23.16 9.82 4.99
C ASN A 228 -22.57 10.92 5.87
N CYS A 229 -21.25 11.08 5.79
CA CYS A 229 -20.52 12.10 6.52
C CYS A 229 -19.63 12.94 5.60
N ILE A 230 -19.38 14.18 6.00
CA ILE A 230 -18.15 14.89 5.64
C ILE A 230 -17.14 14.70 6.77
N GLY A 231 -15.85 14.66 6.43
CA GLY A 231 -14.81 14.33 7.40
C GLY A 231 -13.58 15.23 7.33
N TRP A 232 -12.84 15.21 8.44
CA TRP A 232 -11.55 15.88 8.61
C TRP A 232 -10.60 15.00 9.41
N ILE A 233 -9.31 15.05 9.12
CA ILE A 233 -8.27 14.42 9.94
C ILE A 233 -7.23 15.45 10.38
N CYS A 234 -6.81 15.35 11.63
CA CYS A 234 -5.66 16.06 12.19
C CYS A 234 -4.52 15.05 12.39
N ASP A 235 -3.48 15.20 11.59
CA ASP A 235 -2.34 14.26 11.50
C ASP A 235 -1.37 14.41 12.68
N GLU A 236 -0.29 13.63 12.68
CA GLU A 236 0.78 13.63 13.68
C GLU A 236 1.36 15.03 13.94
N ASP A 237 1.49 15.84 12.89
CA ASP A 237 2.05 17.20 12.90
C ASP A 237 1.03 18.28 13.30
N SER A 238 -0.20 17.87 13.67
CA SER A 238 -1.32 18.76 13.97
C SER A 238 -1.80 19.57 12.75
N LYS A 239 -1.60 19.06 11.54
CA LYS A 239 -2.17 19.63 10.33
C LYS A 239 -3.53 19.00 10.04
N VAL A 240 -4.50 19.86 9.75
CA VAL A 240 -5.87 19.44 9.43
C VAL A 240 -6.03 19.31 7.92
N TYR A 241 -6.61 18.20 7.48
CA TYR A 241 -6.99 17.95 6.11
C TYR A 241 -8.48 17.70 5.99
N ASP A 242 -9.09 18.30 4.98
CA ASP A 242 -10.42 17.93 4.51
C ASP A 242 -10.38 16.54 3.86
N LEU A 243 -11.35 15.69 4.20
CA LEU A 243 -11.55 14.40 3.54
C LEU A 243 -12.64 14.53 2.47
N ILE A 244 -12.39 13.98 1.28
CA ILE A 244 -13.33 14.03 0.14
C ILE A 244 -14.62 13.29 0.48
N SER A 245 -15.76 13.89 0.14
CA SER A 245 -17.12 13.35 0.37
C SER A 245 -17.73 12.68 -0.86
N ASP A 246 -17.12 12.79 -2.03
CA ASP A 246 -17.60 12.17 -3.27
C ASP A 246 -17.36 10.65 -3.28
N ASP A 247 -18.32 9.86 -3.77
CA ASP A 247 -18.27 8.39 -3.70
C ASP A 247 -17.00 7.78 -4.32
N ALA A 248 -16.50 8.35 -5.42
CA ALA A 248 -15.32 7.81 -6.12
C ALA A 248 -14.05 7.88 -5.26
N ASP A 249 -13.92 8.96 -4.48
CA ASP A 249 -12.73 9.34 -3.73
C ASP A 249 -12.98 9.38 -2.20
N TYR A 250 -14.11 8.83 -1.76
CA TYR A 250 -14.63 9.03 -0.41
C TYR A 250 -13.60 8.69 0.68
N GLY A 251 -13.42 9.64 1.60
CA GLY A 251 -12.71 9.46 2.85
C GLY A 251 -11.20 9.63 2.78
N ARG A 252 -10.57 9.86 1.61
CA ARG A 252 -9.16 10.28 1.53
C ARG A 252 -9.03 11.79 1.68
N ARG A 253 -7.88 12.28 2.14
CA ARG A 253 -7.58 13.71 2.14
C ARG A 253 -7.62 14.34 0.73
N LYS A 254 -8.09 15.59 0.66
CA LYS A 254 -7.97 16.44 -0.52
C LYS A 254 -6.48 16.75 -0.78
N VAL A 255 -6.08 16.60 -2.03
CA VAL A 255 -4.73 16.93 -2.52
C VAL A 255 -4.90 17.91 -3.67
N ASP A 256 -4.53 19.17 -3.45
CA ASP A 256 -4.76 20.24 -4.42
C ASP A 256 -3.96 20.05 -5.71
N LEU A 257 -2.76 19.48 -5.59
CA LEU A 257 -1.84 19.25 -6.70
C LEU A 257 -0.95 18.05 -6.43
N ILE A 258 -0.85 17.17 -7.42
CA ILE A 258 0.11 16.06 -7.46
C ILE A 258 1.28 16.54 -8.30
N ASP A 259 2.17 17.29 -7.67
CA ASP A 259 3.39 17.77 -8.30
C ASP A 259 4.51 16.72 -8.23
N LYS A 260 5.66 17.12 -8.75
CA LYS A 260 6.88 16.31 -8.75
C LYS A 260 7.28 15.88 -7.33
N ASP A 261 7.25 16.79 -6.37
CA ASP A 261 7.71 16.53 -5.01
C ASP A 261 6.75 15.58 -4.27
N TYR A 262 5.44 15.76 -4.49
CA TYR A 262 4.42 14.85 -3.96
C TYR A 262 4.57 13.43 -4.52
N ALA A 263 4.74 13.30 -5.83
CA ALA A 263 4.99 12.00 -6.46
C ALA A 263 6.29 11.36 -5.93
N ALA A 264 7.33 12.16 -5.71
CA ALA A 264 8.58 11.68 -5.13
C ALA A 264 8.41 11.16 -3.70
N GLU A 265 7.61 11.83 -2.89
CA GLU A 265 7.27 11.42 -1.53
C GLU A 265 6.53 10.08 -1.51
N LEU A 266 5.51 9.91 -2.36
CA LEU A 266 4.79 8.63 -2.50
C LEU A 266 5.72 7.47 -2.83
N VAL A 267 6.63 7.67 -3.79
CA VAL A 267 7.60 6.65 -4.20
C VAL A 267 8.57 6.34 -3.06
N LYS A 268 9.13 7.38 -2.42
CA LYS A 268 10.07 7.22 -1.31
C LYS A 268 9.43 6.44 -0.16
N ASN A 269 8.19 6.76 0.19
CA ASN A 269 7.48 6.13 1.28
C ASN A 269 7.14 4.66 0.99
N ALA A 270 6.49 4.41 -0.16
CA ALA A 270 6.09 3.06 -0.54
C ALA A 270 7.30 2.12 -0.76
N SER A 271 8.42 2.64 -1.26
CA SER A 271 9.63 1.84 -1.37
C SER A 271 10.33 1.62 -0.02
N SER A 272 10.27 2.57 0.91
CA SER A 272 10.71 2.35 2.31
C SER A 272 9.93 1.20 2.95
N PHE A 273 8.62 1.15 2.74
CA PHE A 273 7.80 0.02 3.16
C PHE A 273 8.29 -1.31 2.56
N LEU A 274 8.63 -1.34 1.26
CA LEU A 274 9.14 -2.55 0.58
C LEU A 274 10.49 -3.01 1.16
N ILE A 275 11.37 -2.09 1.51
CA ILE A 275 12.65 -2.40 2.16
C ILE A 275 12.41 -3.10 3.49
N ASP A 276 11.47 -2.59 4.29
CA ASP A 276 11.11 -3.18 5.58
C ASP A 276 10.45 -4.57 5.43
N GLN A 277 10.02 -4.94 4.22
CA GLN A 277 9.53 -6.28 3.93
C GLN A 277 10.66 -7.27 3.61
N VAL A 278 11.92 -6.84 3.42
CA VAL A 278 13.04 -7.75 3.12
C VAL A 278 13.57 -8.37 4.41
N ASN A 279 13.50 -9.69 4.50
CA ASN A 279 14.06 -10.47 5.61
C ASN A 279 15.59 -10.55 5.51
N ASP A 280 16.23 -10.98 6.60
CA ASP A 280 17.69 -11.12 6.68
C ASP A 280 18.30 -12.03 5.60
N ASP A 281 17.53 -13.03 5.12
CA ASP A 281 17.93 -13.97 4.07
C ASP A 281 17.70 -13.44 2.64
N GLY A 282 17.11 -12.25 2.48
CA GLY A 282 16.76 -11.63 1.21
C GLY A 282 15.35 -11.96 0.70
N SER A 283 14.61 -12.87 1.34
CA SER A 283 13.19 -13.10 0.99
C SER A 283 12.31 -11.92 1.41
N PHE A 284 11.17 -11.72 0.75
CA PHE A 284 10.19 -10.72 1.19
C PHE A 284 9.14 -11.32 2.16
N VAL A 285 8.61 -10.49 3.05
CA VAL A 285 7.24 -10.64 3.53
C VAL A 285 6.32 -10.36 2.33
N TYR A 286 5.85 -11.43 1.67
CA TYR A 286 5.18 -11.33 0.36
C TYR A 286 3.97 -10.39 0.32
N GLY A 287 3.20 -10.36 1.40
CA GLY A 287 2.05 -9.47 1.53
C GLY A 287 1.30 -9.71 2.81
N MET A 288 0.23 -8.92 3.02
CA MET A 288 -0.59 -8.97 4.22
C MET A 288 -2.05 -8.60 3.96
N TYR A 289 -2.91 -9.02 4.89
CA TYR A 289 -4.29 -8.59 5.04
C TYR A 289 -4.38 -7.58 6.22
N PRO A 290 -4.32 -6.26 5.96
CA PRO A 290 -4.24 -5.23 7.00
C PRO A 290 -5.40 -5.26 8.01
N ARG A 291 -6.59 -5.65 7.55
CA ARG A 291 -7.79 -5.78 8.40
C ARG A 291 -7.59 -6.72 9.59
N PHE A 292 -6.69 -7.69 9.48
CA PHE A 292 -6.47 -8.71 10.51
C PHE A 292 -5.01 -8.81 10.98
N ASP A 293 -4.11 -7.96 10.46
CA ASP A 293 -2.68 -8.01 10.71
C ASP A 293 -2.07 -9.41 10.44
N ARG A 294 -2.38 -9.98 9.27
CA ARG A 294 -1.94 -11.33 8.88
C ARG A 294 -1.13 -11.33 7.60
N ASN A 295 -0.01 -12.04 7.61
CA ASN A 295 0.79 -12.26 6.41
C ASN A 295 0.09 -13.22 5.44
N ILE A 296 0.38 -13.05 4.15
CA ILE A 296 -0.04 -13.95 3.09
C ILE A 296 1.00 -15.06 2.95
N ASP A 297 0.62 -16.29 3.27
CA ASP A 297 1.48 -17.47 3.15
C ASP A 297 1.41 -18.09 1.73
N ASN A 298 1.75 -17.30 0.72
CA ASN A 298 1.75 -17.72 -0.69
C ASN A 298 2.86 -17.03 -1.48
N TYR A 299 4.09 -17.19 -1.01
CA TYR A 299 5.26 -16.59 -1.65
C TYR A 299 5.35 -16.94 -3.14
N ASN A 300 5.77 -15.96 -3.94
CA ASN A 300 5.88 -16.08 -5.39
C ASN A 300 7.17 -15.40 -5.85
N ILE A 301 8.07 -16.17 -6.45
CA ILE A 301 9.40 -15.67 -6.84
C ILE A 301 9.35 -14.73 -8.04
N VAL A 302 8.34 -14.85 -8.91
CA VAL A 302 8.15 -13.92 -10.03
C VAL A 302 7.81 -12.53 -9.48
N ARG A 303 7.00 -12.46 -8.42
CA ARG A 303 6.67 -11.18 -7.75
C ARG A 303 7.83 -10.62 -6.93
N HIS A 304 8.65 -11.49 -6.34
CA HIS A 304 9.93 -11.09 -5.75
C HIS A 304 10.79 -10.41 -6.83
N ALA A 305 10.98 -11.06 -7.98
CA ALA A 305 11.82 -10.56 -9.06
C ALA A 305 11.35 -9.20 -9.57
N SER A 306 10.05 -9.02 -9.80
CA SER A 306 9.52 -7.72 -10.24
C SER A 306 9.70 -6.61 -9.20
N THR A 307 9.54 -6.94 -7.91
CA THR A 307 9.67 -5.98 -6.79
C THR A 307 11.08 -5.40 -6.66
N LEU A 308 12.12 -6.14 -7.05
CA LEU A 308 13.50 -5.65 -7.04
C LEU A 308 13.67 -4.35 -7.83
N TRP A 309 12.91 -4.19 -8.93
CA TRP A 309 12.96 -2.97 -9.73
C TRP A 309 12.52 -1.73 -8.94
N SER A 310 11.50 -1.83 -8.10
CA SER A 310 11.05 -0.72 -7.25
C SER A 310 12.09 -0.26 -6.23
N LEU A 311 12.85 -1.20 -5.68
CA LEU A 311 13.96 -0.86 -4.77
C LEU A 311 15.06 -0.09 -5.52
N VAL A 312 15.35 -0.49 -6.76
CA VAL A 312 16.30 0.22 -7.64
C VAL A 312 15.80 1.63 -7.99
N CYS A 313 14.49 1.80 -8.27
CA CYS A 313 13.90 3.12 -8.51
C CYS A 313 14.10 4.05 -7.32
N GLN A 314 13.92 3.56 -6.08
CA GLN A 314 14.18 4.36 -4.89
C GLN A 314 15.65 4.75 -4.76
N TYR A 315 16.58 3.83 -5.05
CA TYR A 315 18.01 4.17 -5.08
C TYR A 315 18.29 5.28 -6.09
N ARG A 316 17.77 5.19 -7.32
CA ARG A 316 17.95 6.24 -8.34
C ARG A 316 17.43 7.61 -7.90
N MET A 317 16.36 7.65 -7.11
CA MET A 317 15.80 8.90 -6.61
C MET A 317 16.56 9.49 -5.42
N THR A 318 17.05 8.64 -4.51
CA THR A 318 17.55 9.06 -3.20
C THR A 318 19.06 9.03 -3.08
N GLY A 319 19.74 8.19 -3.88
CA GLY A 319 21.16 7.87 -3.70
C GLY A 319 21.47 7.17 -2.38
N ASN A 320 20.48 6.53 -1.74
CA ASN A 320 20.69 5.90 -0.44
C ASN A 320 21.49 4.59 -0.57
N GLU A 321 22.78 4.66 -0.26
CA GLU A 321 23.72 3.53 -0.31
C GLU A 321 23.36 2.37 0.63
N GLU A 322 22.58 2.59 1.69
CA GLU A 322 22.13 1.50 2.58
C GLU A 322 21.25 0.49 1.83
N LEU A 323 20.53 0.95 0.79
CA LEU A 323 19.66 0.11 -0.04
C LEU A 323 20.42 -0.91 -0.87
N VAL A 324 21.66 -0.62 -1.24
CA VAL A 324 22.48 -1.51 -2.08
C VAL A 324 22.57 -2.89 -1.42
N SER A 325 22.83 -2.92 -0.11
CA SER A 325 22.97 -4.17 0.63
C SER A 325 21.67 -4.96 0.76
N VAL A 326 20.52 -4.27 0.78
CA VAL A 326 19.19 -4.89 0.84
C VAL A 326 18.84 -5.47 -0.53
N ILE A 327 19.06 -4.70 -1.59
CA ILE A 327 18.82 -5.11 -2.99
C ILE A 327 19.71 -6.30 -3.35
N ASP A 328 20.99 -6.25 -2.99
CA ASP A 328 21.94 -7.34 -3.19
C ASP A 328 21.44 -8.64 -2.57
N LYS A 329 21.04 -8.61 -1.29
CA LYS A 329 20.52 -9.81 -0.61
C LYS A 329 19.27 -10.36 -1.28
N ALA A 330 18.35 -9.49 -1.69
CA ALA A 330 17.14 -9.91 -2.36
C ALA A 330 17.46 -10.54 -3.73
N ILE A 331 18.33 -9.93 -4.54
CA ILE A 331 18.81 -10.52 -5.79
C ILE A 331 19.49 -11.87 -5.54
N ASP A 332 20.40 -11.94 -4.57
CA ASP A 332 21.14 -13.17 -4.24
C ASP A 332 20.17 -14.27 -3.80
N TYR A 333 19.14 -13.95 -3.01
CA TYR A 333 18.07 -14.88 -2.66
C TYR A 333 17.35 -15.42 -3.91
N MET A 334 16.95 -14.55 -4.85
CA MET A 334 16.32 -14.99 -6.10
C MET A 334 17.23 -15.92 -6.90
N ILE A 335 18.51 -15.56 -7.05
CA ILE A 335 19.48 -16.35 -7.81
C ILE A 335 19.69 -17.72 -7.15
N ASP A 336 20.02 -17.74 -5.86
CA ASP A 336 20.35 -18.96 -5.13
C ASP A 336 19.16 -19.91 -5.00
N THR A 337 17.94 -19.36 -4.90
CA THR A 337 16.75 -20.17 -4.63
C THR A 337 15.94 -20.51 -5.86
N ALA A 338 16.03 -19.78 -6.97
CA ALA A 338 15.12 -19.99 -8.10
C ALA A 338 15.79 -20.02 -9.47
N VAL A 339 17.03 -19.55 -9.62
CA VAL A 339 17.72 -19.66 -10.91
C VAL A 339 18.29 -21.07 -11.06
N ILE A 340 17.84 -21.79 -12.08
CA ILE A 340 18.37 -23.10 -12.45
C ILE A 340 19.12 -23.01 -13.77
N SER A 341 20.25 -23.69 -13.89
CA SER A 341 21.02 -23.76 -15.14
C SER A 341 20.92 -25.17 -15.72
N ILE A 342 20.61 -25.26 -17.01
CA ILE A 342 20.53 -26.55 -17.72
C ILE A 342 21.84 -26.90 -18.44
N ASP A 343 22.65 -25.90 -18.73
CA ASP A 343 23.98 -25.99 -19.31
C ASP A 343 24.80 -24.75 -18.92
N ASP A 344 26.01 -24.62 -19.49
CA ASP A 344 26.94 -23.52 -19.18
C ASP A 344 26.45 -22.14 -19.62
N ASN A 345 25.43 -22.05 -20.48
CA ASN A 345 24.98 -20.81 -21.12
C ASN A 345 23.48 -20.51 -20.92
N THR A 346 22.69 -21.45 -20.42
CA THR A 346 21.23 -21.33 -20.36
C THR A 346 20.69 -21.54 -18.96
N SER A 347 19.95 -20.55 -18.47
CA SER A 347 19.29 -20.59 -17.17
C SER A 347 17.82 -20.18 -17.28
N TYR A 348 17.03 -20.58 -16.28
CA TYR A 348 15.62 -20.20 -16.13
C TYR A 348 15.32 -19.79 -14.69
N LEU A 349 14.28 -18.98 -14.51
CA LEU A 349 13.67 -18.75 -13.21
C LEU A 349 12.59 -19.82 -12.95
N LEU A 350 12.83 -20.69 -11.97
CA LEU A 350 11.91 -21.74 -11.54
C LEU A 350 11.02 -21.28 -10.38
N GLU A 351 9.71 -21.28 -10.57
CA GLU A 351 8.75 -21.17 -9.46
C GLU A 351 8.56 -22.55 -8.82
N LYS A 352 9.38 -22.82 -7.80
CA LYS A 352 9.46 -24.10 -7.10
C LYS A 352 8.11 -24.61 -6.59
N LYS A 353 7.20 -23.72 -6.17
CA LYS A 353 5.90 -24.13 -5.62
C LYS A 353 5.01 -24.80 -6.67
N SER A 354 5.04 -24.30 -7.91
CA SER A 354 4.26 -24.86 -9.02
C SER A 354 5.05 -25.85 -9.88
N ASP A 355 6.36 -25.96 -9.66
CA ASP A 355 7.31 -26.68 -10.52
C ASP A 355 7.19 -26.22 -11.99
N GLU A 356 7.18 -24.90 -12.17
CA GLU A 356 6.99 -24.26 -13.47
C GLU A 356 8.06 -23.20 -13.73
N ILE A 357 8.55 -23.18 -14.97
CA ILE A 357 9.30 -22.08 -15.54
C ILE A 357 8.32 -21.28 -16.38
N LYS A 358 8.11 -20.01 -16.03
CA LYS A 358 7.24 -19.09 -16.74
C LYS A 358 8.10 -18.11 -17.50
N LEU A 359 7.84 -17.94 -18.79
CA LEU A 359 8.54 -16.98 -19.66
C LEU A 359 8.66 -15.60 -19.01
N GLY A 360 7.52 -15.08 -18.53
CA GLY A 360 7.45 -13.81 -17.84
C GLY A 360 8.35 -13.71 -16.62
N GLY A 361 8.47 -14.81 -15.85
CA GLY A 361 9.38 -14.91 -14.72
C GLY A 361 10.84 -14.71 -15.10
N CYS A 362 11.29 -15.34 -16.19
CA CYS A 362 12.63 -15.11 -16.74
C CYS A 362 12.79 -13.65 -17.22
N GLY A 363 11.79 -13.12 -17.90
CA GLY A 363 11.76 -11.73 -18.37
C GLY A 363 11.96 -10.72 -17.23
N VAL A 364 11.11 -10.76 -16.20
CA VAL A 364 11.20 -9.82 -15.08
C VAL A 364 12.48 -9.98 -14.27
N ALA A 365 13.04 -11.19 -14.16
CA ALA A 365 14.35 -11.40 -13.52
C ALA A 365 15.48 -10.71 -14.29
N VAL A 366 15.50 -10.84 -15.63
CA VAL A 366 16.48 -10.12 -16.47
C VAL A 366 16.30 -8.61 -16.34
N VAL A 367 15.05 -8.11 -16.38
CA VAL A 367 14.76 -6.68 -16.17
C VAL A 367 15.32 -6.21 -14.84
N ALA A 368 15.03 -6.90 -13.73
CA ALA A 368 15.55 -6.53 -12.41
C ALA A 368 17.08 -6.48 -12.36
N LEU A 369 17.77 -7.49 -12.91
CA LEU A 369 19.23 -7.53 -12.94
C LEU A 369 19.83 -6.41 -13.81
N THR A 370 19.23 -6.13 -14.97
CA THR A 370 19.70 -5.07 -15.86
C THR A 370 19.45 -3.67 -15.29
N GLU A 371 18.32 -3.43 -14.65
CA GLU A 371 18.02 -2.18 -13.95
C GLU A 371 18.99 -1.95 -12.78
N TYR A 372 19.29 -3.00 -12.00
CA TYR A 372 20.34 -2.95 -10.98
C TYR A 372 21.68 -2.54 -11.58
N MET A 373 22.14 -3.26 -12.60
CA MET A 373 23.47 -3.04 -13.19
C MET A 373 23.61 -1.63 -13.77
N ASP A 374 22.56 -1.12 -14.40
CA ASP A 374 22.48 0.24 -14.92
C ASP A 374 22.50 1.30 -13.80
N ALA A 375 21.69 1.11 -12.74
CA ALA A 375 21.61 2.06 -11.64
C ALA A 375 22.91 2.15 -10.81
N PHE A 376 23.60 1.03 -10.61
CA PHE A 376 24.82 0.96 -9.79
C PHE A 376 26.12 1.02 -10.61
N GLY A 377 26.03 1.08 -11.95
CA GLY A 377 27.22 1.03 -12.83
C GLY A 377 28.06 -0.24 -12.61
N SER A 378 27.39 -1.38 -12.45
CA SER A 378 27.99 -2.66 -12.03
C SER A 378 27.75 -3.75 -13.09
N ASP A 379 28.62 -4.75 -13.15
CA ASP A 379 28.45 -5.96 -13.97
C ASP A 379 28.28 -7.24 -13.13
N LYS A 380 28.07 -7.09 -11.81
CA LYS A 380 28.01 -8.18 -10.82
C LYS A 380 27.15 -9.37 -11.25
N TYR A 381 25.99 -9.10 -11.86
CA TYR A 381 25.01 -10.12 -12.24
C TYR A 381 24.91 -10.36 -13.75
N LYS A 382 25.89 -9.86 -14.54
CA LYS A 382 25.85 -9.89 -16.00
C LYS A 382 25.77 -11.30 -16.57
N ASP A 383 26.56 -12.23 -16.04
CA ASP A 383 26.57 -13.63 -16.48
C ASP A 383 25.18 -14.30 -16.28
N VAL A 384 24.57 -14.09 -15.11
CA VAL A 384 23.23 -14.62 -14.81
C VAL A 384 22.18 -14.01 -15.73
N ALA A 385 22.21 -12.69 -15.96
CA ALA A 385 21.28 -12.03 -16.86
C ALA A 385 21.38 -12.55 -18.30
N ILE A 386 22.60 -12.76 -18.81
CA ILE A 386 22.84 -13.35 -20.14
C ILE A 386 22.29 -14.77 -20.22
N LYS A 387 22.50 -15.60 -19.19
CA LYS A 387 22.03 -16.98 -19.18
C LYS A 387 20.51 -17.09 -19.12
N LEU A 388 19.86 -16.24 -18.32
CA LEU A 388 18.40 -16.11 -18.32
C LEU A 388 17.88 -15.61 -19.67
N GLY A 389 18.56 -14.65 -20.29
CA GLY A 389 18.26 -14.18 -21.64
C GLY A 389 18.34 -15.29 -22.69
N ASN A 390 19.38 -16.13 -22.64
CA ASN A 390 19.48 -17.29 -23.51
C ASN A 390 18.32 -18.27 -23.27
N GLY A 391 17.87 -18.43 -22.02
CA GLY A 391 16.66 -19.18 -21.68
C GLY A 391 15.40 -18.61 -22.32
N ILE A 392 15.25 -17.28 -22.36
CA ILE A 392 14.14 -16.63 -23.09
C ILE A 392 14.20 -16.96 -24.59
N LEU A 393 15.39 -16.95 -25.20
CA LEU A 393 15.56 -17.27 -26.63
C LEU A 393 15.15 -18.71 -26.96
N THR A 394 15.35 -19.69 -26.06
CA THR A 394 14.90 -21.07 -26.31
C THR A 394 13.38 -21.20 -26.37
N MET A 395 12.67 -20.20 -25.82
CA MET A 395 11.22 -20.11 -25.75
C MET A 395 10.64 -19.22 -26.86
N LEU A 396 11.47 -18.54 -27.65
CA LEU A 396 11.07 -17.72 -28.79
C LEU A 396 11.18 -18.51 -30.10
N ASN A 397 10.14 -18.43 -30.93
CA ASN A 397 10.26 -18.81 -32.34
C ASN A 397 10.66 -17.57 -33.16
N GLU A 398 11.94 -17.44 -33.50
CA GLU A 398 12.45 -16.27 -34.24
C GLU A 398 11.84 -16.11 -35.64
N ASP A 399 11.35 -17.19 -36.27
CA ASP A 399 10.72 -17.12 -37.59
C ASP A 399 9.31 -16.50 -37.54
N THR A 400 8.57 -16.70 -36.43
CA THR A 400 7.19 -16.20 -36.28
C THR A 400 7.05 -15.06 -35.29
N GLY A 401 8.06 -14.82 -34.46
CA GLY A 401 8.00 -13.86 -33.35
C GLY A 401 7.21 -14.34 -32.13
N GLU A 402 6.64 -15.55 -32.17
CA GLU A 402 5.79 -16.07 -31.09
C GLU A 402 6.61 -16.71 -29.97
N TYR A 403 6.15 -16.54 -28.73
CA TYR A 403 6.73 -17.20 -27.57
C TYR A 403 5.99 -18.49 -27.16
N TYR A 404 6.72 -19.36 -26.48
CA TYR A 404 6.19 -20.48 -25.69
C TYR A 404 6.19 -20.08 -24.20
N HIS A 405 5.08 -20.24 -23.48
CA HIS A 405 4.91 -19.52 -22.21
C HIS A 405 5.39 -20.28 -20.97
N VAL A 406 5.22 -21.61 -20.91
CA VAL A 406 5.45 -22.35 -19.66
C VAL A 406 6.11 -23.70 -19.90
N LEU A 407 7.26 -23.90 -19.25
CA LEU A 407 7.91 -25.21 -19.16
C LEU A 407 7.65 -25.83 -17.77
N ASN A 408 7.72 -27.15 -17.68
CA ASN A 408 7.84 -27.84 -16.39
C ASN A 408 9.24 -27.59 -15.78
N GLY A 409 9.43 -27.91 -14.50
CA GLY A 409 10.74 -27.77 -13.85
C GLY A 409 11.87 -28.58 -14.49
N ASP A 410 11.56 -29.64 -15.24
CA ASP A 410 12.50 -30.40 -16.06
C ASP A 410 12.75 -29.81 -17.46
N CYS A 411 12.25 -28.59 -17.70
CA CYS A 411 12.32 -27.83 -18.96
C CYS A 411 11.53 -28.44 -20.13
N SER A 412 10.71 -29.46 -19.90
CA SER A 412 9.77 -29.95 -20.91
C SER A 412 8.63 -28.96 -21.16
N ARG A 413 8.14 -28.90 -22.39
CA ARG A 413 7.03 -28.03 -22.79
C ARG A 413 5.75 -28.39 -22.03
N LYS A 414 5.13 -27.41 -21.37
CA LYS A 414 3.89 -27.58 -20.58
C LYS A 414 2.69 -26.87 -21.21
N GLU A 415 2.81 -25.57 -21.46
CA GLU A 415 1.70 -24.74 -21.93
C GLU A 415 2.21 -23.70 -22.94
N GLN A 416 1.65 -23.72 -24.16
CA GLN A 416 2.06 -22.83 -25.25
C GLN A 416 1.77 -21.37 -24.91
N PHE A 417 0.57 -21.07 -24.41
CA PHE A 417 0.10 -19.71 -24.14
C PHE A 417 -0.64 -19.66 -22.81
N ARG A 418 -0.28 -18.71 -21.94
CA ARG A 418 -0.94 -18.50 -20.64
C ARG A 418 -1.48 -17.09 -20.47
N THR A 419 -0.69 -16.09 -20.81
CA THR A 419 -1.04 -14.66 -20.71
C THR A 419 -0.11 -13.85 -21.58
N VAL A 420 -0.64 -12.82 -22.22
CA VAL A 420 0.10 -11.89 -23.08
C VAL A 420 1.19 -11.10 -22.34
N TYR A 421 1.07 -10.97 -21.01
CA TYR A 421 2.06 -10.27 -20.20
C TYR A 421 3.46 -10.87 -20.34
N TYR A 422 3.55 -12.19 -20.56
CA TYR A 422 4.84 -12.87 -20.65
C TYR A 422 5.62 -12.44 -21.89
N ASP A 423 4.94 -12.19 -22.99
CA ASP A 423 5.53 -11.75 -24.25
C ASP A 423 6.12 -10.36 -24.08
N GLY A 424 5.38 -9.44 -23.44
CA GLY A 424 5.87 -8.10 -23.10
C GLY A 424 7.04 -8.14 -22.11
N GLU A 425 6.95 -8.93 -21.03
CA GLU A 425 8.04 -9.08 -20.05
C GLU A 425 9.33 -9.61 -20.70
N ALA A 426 9.22 -10.60 -21.58
CA ALA A 426 10.35 -11.18 -22.31
C ALA A 426 10.94 -10.24 -23.36
N THR A 427 10.10 -9.56 -24.14
CA THR A 427 10.56 -8.62 -25.17
C THR A 427 11.25 -7.41 -24.55
N PHE A 428 10.72 -6.89 -23.44
CA PHE A 428 11.35 -5.85 -22.65
C PHE A 428 12.72 -6.30 -22.14
N ALA A 429 12.83 -7.51 -21.58
CA ALA A 429 14.10 -8.08 -21.13
C ALA A 429 15.15 -8.18 -22.25
N LEU A 430 14.76 -8.63 -23.45
CA LEU A 430 15.65 -8.69 -24.61
C LEU A 430 16.16 -7.31 -25.01
N CYS A 431 15.31 -6.28 -25.00
CA CYS A 431 15.75 -4.90 -25.25
C CYS A 431 16.75 -4.39 -24.20
N ARG A 432 16.53 -4.70 -22.91
CA ARG A 432 17.47 -4.33 -21.83
C ARG A 432 18.80 -5.09 -21.96
N LEU A 433 18.79 -6.35 -22.37
CA LEU A 433 20.01 -7.10 -22.66
C LEU A 433 20.80 -6.50 -23.82
N TYR A 434 20.12 -6.05 -24.89
CA TYR A 434 20.79 -5.32 -25.96
C TYR A 434 21.48 -4.06 -25.44
N SER A 435 20.77 -3.25 -24.62
CA SER A 435 21.34 -2.06 -23.98
C SER A 435 22.59 -2.37 -23.16
N LEU A 436 22.61 -3.52 -22.48
CA LEU A 436 23.72 -3.95 -21.60
C LEU A 436 24.91 -4.52 -22.35
N THR A 437 24.68 -5.29 -23.43
CA THR A 437 25.73 -6.09 -24.08
C THR A 437 26.11 -5.61 -25.48
N GLY A 438 25.24 -4.88 -26.17
CA GLY A 438 25.40 -4.53 -27.58
C GLY A 438 25.36 -5.73 -28.54
N ASP A 439 24.87 -6.89 -28.10
CA ASP A 439 24.81 -8.10 -28.92
C ASP A 439 23.50 -8.12 -29.73
N GLU A 440 23.63 -8.03 -31.05
CA GLU A 440 22.51 -7.92 -31.99
C GLU A 440 21.51 -9.07 -31.91
N LYS A 441 21.88 -10.24 -31.37
CA LYS A 441 20.92 -11.35 -31.20
C LYS A 441 19.72 -10.95 -30.35
N TRP A 442 19.93 -10.12 -29.31
CA TRP A 442 18.86 -9.68 -28.43
C TRP A 442 17.92 -8.71 -29.14
N LEU A 443 18.48 -7.75 -29.89
CA LEU A 443 17.69 -6.79 -30.64
C LEU A 443 16.90 -7.45 -31.76
N ASN A 444 17.49 -8.41 -32.47
CA ASN A 444 16.81 -9.15 -33.54
C ASN A 444 15.67 -10.01 -33.00
N ALA A 445 15.87 -10.68 -31.86
CA ALA A 445 14.82 -11.43 -31.17
C ALA A 445 13.67 -10.51 -30.71
N ALA A 446 13.98 -9.34 -30.15
CA ALA A 446 12.97 -8.36 -29.76
C ALA A 446 12.19 -7.81 -30.96
N LYS A 447 12.86 -7.54 -32.09
CA LYS A 447 12.19 -7.13 -33.34
C LYS A 447 11.22 -8.20 -33.83
N ALA A 448 11.63 -9.48 -33.86
CA ALA A 448 10.76 -10.57 -34.28
C ALA A 448 9.47 -10.61 -33.43
N ALA A 449 9.59 -10.48 -32.11
CA ALA A 449 8.43 -10.41 -31.22
C ALA A 449 7.54 -9.18 -31.48
N VAL A 450 8.13 -8.00 -31.71
CA VAL A 450 7.36 -6.78 -32.00
C VAL A 450 6.63 -6.86 -33.34
N GLU A 451 7.22 -7.46 -34.38
CA GLU A 451 6.50 -7.72 -35.63
C GLU A 451 5.26 -8.60 -35.37
N HIS A 452 5.38 -9.63 -34.52
CA HIS A 452 4.24 -10.43 -34.10
C HIS A 452 3.20 -9.62 -33.32
N PHE A 453 3.60 -8.73 -32.41
CA PHE A 453 2.67 -7.86 -31.66
C PHE A 453 1.81 -7.00 -32.59
N ILE A 454 2.43 -6.47 -33.64
CA ILE A 454 1.76 -5.65 -34.64
C ILE A 454 0.81 -6.51 -35.48
N ASP A 455 1.30 -7.63 -36.01
CA ASP A 455 0.51 -8.52 -36.87
C ASP A 455 -0.69 -9.15 -36.14
N ALA A 456 -0.54 -9.45 -34.85
CA ALA A 456 -1.59 -10.01 -34.00
C ALA A 456 -2.43 -8.95 -33.27
N ASP A 457 -2.22 -7.66 -33.56
CA ASP A 457 -2.93 -6.50 -32.99
C ASP A 457 -3.02 -6.52 -31.45
N TYR A 458 -1.86 -6.50 -30.80
CA TYR A 458 -1.75 -6.53 -29.34
C TYR A 458 -2.34 -5.29 -28.63
N VAL A 459 -2.67 -4.22 -29.38
CA VAL A 459 -3.39 -3.03 -28.88
C VAL A 459 -4.66 -3.39 -28.11
N GLN A 460 -5.34 -4.47 -28.53
CA GLN A 460 -6.56 -4.94 -27.87
C GLN A 460 -6.37 -5.30 -26.39
N PHE A 461 -5.15 -5.71 -26.00
CA PHE A 461 -4.83 -6.19 -24.66
C PHE A 461 -4.51 -5.08 -23.66
N LYS A 462 -4.18 -3.87 -24.13
CA LYS A 462 -3.92 -2.69 -23.27
C LYS A 462 -2.82 -2.98 -22.24
N ASP A 463 -1.79 -3.70 -22.69
CA ASP A 463 -0.78 -4.23 -21.80
C ASP A 463 0.37 -3.23 -21.61
N HIS A 464 0.65 -2.92 -20.35
CA HIS A 464 1.78 -2.12 -19.93
C HIS A 464 3.15 -2.76 -20.21
N TRP A 465 3.28 -4.10 -20.20
CA TRP A 465 4.56 -4.75 -20.53
C TRP A 465 4.89 -4.63 -22.02
N VAL A 466 3.88 -4.69 -22.88
CA VAL A 466 4.01 -4.32 -24.29
C VAL A 466 4.40 -2.84 -24.41
N ALA A 467 3.80 -1.93 -23.63
CA ALA A 467 4.21 -0.52 -23.63
C ALA A 467 5.67 -0.31 -23.21
N TYR A 468 6.16 -1.03 -22.18
CA TYR A 468 7.58 -1.04 -21.79
C TYR A 468 8.48 -1.55 -22.92
N SER A 469 8.09 -2.65 -23.57
CA SER A 469 8.81 -3.21 -24.71
C SER A 469 8.94 -2.20 -25.85
N MET A 470 7.83 -1.56 -26.21
CA MET A 470 7.81 -0.54 -27.27
C MET A 470 8.63 0.69 -26.89
N ASN A 471 8.56 1.14 -25.64
CA ASN A 471 9.38 2.25 -25.14
C ASN A 471 10.88 1.92 -25.22
N GLU A 472 11.31 0.68 -24.95
CA GLU A 472 12.72 0.31 -25.10
C GLU A 472 13.16 0.11 -26.54
N ILE A 473 12.42 -0.64 -27.35
CA ILE A 473 12.86 -1.01 -28.71
C ILE A 473 12.99 0.22 -29.62
N THR A 474 12.13 1.22 -29.44
CA THR A 474 12.14 2.50 -30.20
C THR A 474 13.33 3.41 -29.83
N LYS A 475 14.17 3.02 -28.86
CA LYS A 475 15.48 3.66 -28.66
C LYS A 475 16.46 3.30 -29.77
N TYR A 476 16.27 2.14 -30.40
CA TYR A 476 17.20 1.53 -31.36
C TYR A 476 16.62 1.36 -32.76
N VAL A 477 15.28 1.33 -32.89
CA VAL A 477 14.58 1.07 -34.15
C VAL A 477 13.65 2.24 -34.46
N ASP A 478 13.95 2.94 -35.55
CA ASP A 478 13.10 4.00 -36.09
C ASP A 478 12.23 3.41 -37.23
N ASP A 479 11.06 2.88 -36.85
CA ASP A 479 10.03 2.35 -37.77
C ASP A 479 8.66 2.95 -37.42
N ASP A 480 8.02 3.60 -38.40
CA ASP A 480 6.74 4.30 -38.22
C ASP A 480 5.63 3.37 -37.69
N ARG A 481 5.66 2.09 -38.05
CA ARG A 481 4.68 1.08 -37.59
C ARG A 481 4.80 0.87 -36.08
N TYR A 482 6.01 0.92 -35.54
CA TYR A 482 6.28 0.67 -34.12
C TYR A 482 5.76 1.82 -33.27
N TYR A 483 6.05 3.05 -33.69
CA TYR A 483 5.53 4.25 -33.05
C TYR A 483 4.00 4.32 -33.12
N THR A 484 3.42 4.03 -34.29
CA THR A 484 1.95 3.99 -34.46
C THR A 484 1.31 2.95 -33.54
N PHE A 485 1.85 1.72 -33.50
CA PHE A 485 1.37 0.66 -32.62
C PHE A 485 1.44 1.07 -31.13
N ALA A 486 2.55 1.66 -30.70
CA ALA A 486 2.73 2.08 -29.32
C ALA A 486 1.74 3.17 -28.90
N LEU A 487 1.52 4.18 -29.75
CA LEU A 487 0.55 5.24 -29.49
C LEU A 487 -0.88 4.70 -29.45
N ARG A 488 -1.24 3.78 -30.37
CA ARG A 488 -2.56 3.11 -30.38
C ARG A 488 -2.83 2.34 -29.09
N ASN A 489 -1.82 1.66 -28.53
CA ASN A 489 -1.97 0.88 -27.28
C ASN A 489 -2.52 1.73 -26.11
N ALA A 490 -2.16 3.02 -26.02
CA ALA A 490 -2.75 3.95 -25.08
C ALA A 490 -4.05 4.57 -25.62
N GLN A 491 -3.98 5.17 -26.81
CA GLN A 491 -5.01 6.04 -27.36
C GLN A 491 -6.37 5.34 -27.51
N GLU A 492 -6.39 4.10 -28.03
CA GLU A 492 -7.62 3.34 -28.24
C GLU A 492 -8.28 2.88 -26.93
N ASN A 493 -7.59 3.05 -25.80
CA ASN A 493 -8.01 2.57 -24.49
C ASN A 493 -8.25 3.71 -23.48
N LEU A 494 -8.05 4.98 -23.86
CA LEU A 494 -8.13 6.13 -22.93
C LEU A 494 -9.47 6.23 -22.21
N ASP A 495 -10.60 6.09 -22.90
CA ASP A 495 -11.93 6.17 -22.26
C ASP A 495 -12.09 5.16 -21.12
N ARG A 496 -11.63 3.93 -21.33
CA ARG A 496 -11.69 2.88 -20.31
C ARG A 496 -10.72 3.15 -19.17
N ILE A 497 -9.55 3.69 -19.45
CA ILE A 497 -8.53 4.00 -18.44
C ILE A 497 -9.01 5.19 -17.60
N TYR A 498 -9.44 6.28 -18.24
CA TYR A 498 -9.96 7.49 -17.62
C TYR A 498 -11.12 7.19 -16.67
N ASN A 499 -12.12 6.42 -17.13
CA ASN A 499 -13.32 6.09 -16.35
C ASN A 499 -13.16 4.90 -15.39
N ARG A 500 -11.94 4.39 -15.17
CA ARG A 500 -11.71 3.26 -14.26
C ARG A 500 -12.01 3.65 -12.81
N ASP A 501 -13.01 3.00 -12.22
CA ASP A 501 -13.49 3.19 -10.84
C ASP A 501 -12.48 2.79 -9.75
N THR A 502 -11.66 1.77 -9.99
CA THR A 502 -10.64 1.33 -9.02
C THR A 502 -9.30 2.02 -9.25
N THR A 503 -8.41 1.89 -8.27
CA THR A 503 -6.98 1.97 -8.56
C THR A 503 -6.61 0.86 -9.54
N TYR A 504 -5.80 1.18 -10.55
CA TYR A 504 -5.33 0.25 -11.56
C TYR A 504 -3.94 0.68 -12.03
N HIS A 505 -2.92 0.28 -11.28
CA HIS A 505 -1.55 0.77 -11.40
C HIS A 505 -0.92 0.50 -12.78
N THR A 506 -1.23 -0.65 -13.40
CA THR A 506 -0.66 -0.99 -14.71
C THR A 506 -1.15 -0.07 -15.83
N TYR A 507 -2.37 0.48 -15.73
CA TYR A 507 -2.82 1.50 -16.68
C TYR A 507 -2.00 2.79 -16.55
N PHE A 508 -1.63 3.16 -15.33
CA PHE A 508 -0.79 4.34 -15.13
C PHE A 508 0.62 4.13 -15.70
N GLU A 509 1.21 2.96 -15.50
CA GLU A 509 2.49 2.58 -16.12
C GLU A 509 2.43 2.56 -17.65
N LEU A 510 1.33 2.05 -18.24
CA LEU A 510 1.12 2.08 -19.68
C LEU A 510 1.13 3.51 -20.22
N LEU A 511 0.38 4.42 -19.59
CA LEU A 511 0.33 5.82 -20.00
C LEU A 511 1.72 6.47 -19.89
N MET A 512 2.40 6.26 -18.76
CA MET A 512 3.72 6.87 -18.54
C MET A 512 4.80 6.34 -19.49
N SER A 513 4.77 5.04 -19.79
CA SER A 513 5.69 4.43 -20.78
C SER A 513 5.43 4.95 -22.19
N THR A 514 4.16 5.15 -22.53
CA THR A 514 3.76 5.74 -23.81
C THR A 514 4.18 7.21 -23.88
N PHE A 515 4.11 7.95 -22.78
CA PHE A 515 4.56 9.34 -22.70
C PHE A 515 6.07 9.47 -22.93
N GLU A 516 6.91 8.63 -22.33
CA GLU A 516 8.36 8.66 -22.58
C GLU A 516 8.71 8.37 -24.04
N LEU A 517 7.96 7.49 -24.69
CA LEU A 517 8.08 7.22 -26.12
C LEU A 517 7.65 8.44 -26.93
N TYR A 518 6.50 9.05 -26.60
CA TYR A 518 6.00 10.24 -27.26
C TYR A 518 6.99 11.40 -27.16
N ASP A 519 7.48 11.74 -25.97
CA ASP A 519 8.45 12.83 -25.77
C ASP A 519 9.72 12.59 -26.59
N ARG A 520 10.25 11.35 -26.58
CA ARG A 520 11.42 10.98 -27.40
C ARG A 520 11.16 11.13 -28.90
N MET A 521 9.96 10.83 -29.40
CA MET A 521 9.61 11.07 -30.80
C MET A 521 9.69 12.56 -31.14
N ILE A 522 9.08 13.41 -30.29
CA ILE A 522 9.07 14.85 -30.49
C ILE A 522 10.49 15.43 -30.44
N GLU A 523 11.30 15.04 -29.44
CA GLU A 523 12.69 15.49 -29.30
C GLU A 523 13.56 15.11 -30.51
N LYS A 524 13.33 13.93 -31.10
CA LYS A 524 14.05 13.46 -32.30
C LYS A 524 13.46 14.00 -33.61
N GLY A 525 12.34 14.70 -33.59
CA GLY A 525 11.64 15.14 -34.80
C GLY A 525 11.05 13.99 -35.62
N ILE A 526 10.72 12.87 -34.97
CA ILE A 526 10.05 11.72 -35.58
C ILE A 526 8.57 12.02 -35.68
N HIS A 527 8.02 11.88 -36.89
CA HIS A 527 6.61 12.13 -37.17
C HIS A 527 5.97 10.89 -37.80
N VAL A 528 4.77 10.55 -37.34
CA VAL A 528 3.93 9.47 -37.91
C VAL A 528 2.52 9.99 -38.11
N ASP A 529 1.84 9.55 -39.18
CA ASP A 529 0.49 10.02 -39.56
C ASP A 529 -0.55 9.90 -38.42
N TYR A 530 -0.34 8.95 -37.50
CA TYR A 530 -1.22 8.73 -36.36
C TYR A 530 -1.22 9.90 -35.36
N LEU A 531 -0.13 10.68 -35.27
CA LEU A 531 -0.08 11.87 -34.41
C LEU A 531 -1.11 12.93 -34.83
N ASP A 532 -1.31 13.11 -36.14
CA ASP A 532 -2.20 14.13 -36.66
C ASP A 532 -3.66 13.68 -36.71
N ASN A 533 -3.90 12.39 -36.93
CA ASN A 533 -5.21 11.87 -37.29
C ASN A 533 -5.81 10.90 -36.28
N GLY A 534 -5.04 10.47 -35.28
CA GLY A 534 -5.44 9.42 -34.35
C GLY A 534 -5.13 9.71 -32.89
N PHE A 535 -4.14 10.56 -32.58
CA PHE A 535 -3.66 10.78 -31.22
C PHE A 535 -4.19 12.09 -30.62
N ASP A 536 -4.93 11.99 -29.52
CA ASP A 536 -5.45 13.13 -28.77
C ASP A 536 -4.53 13.39 -27.57
N LEU A 537 -3.55 14.30 -27.76
CA LEU A 537 -2.59 14.65 -26.72
C LEU A 537 -3.26 15.24 -25.49
N GLU A 538 -4.28 16.11 -25.67
CA GLU A 538 -4.97 16.77 -24.56
C GLU A 538 -5.66 15.72 -23.69
N TYR A 539 -6.41 14.79 -24.32
CA TYR A 539 -7.08 13.74 -23.57
C TYR A 539 -6.11 12.73 -22.94
N PHE A 540 -4.99 12.45 -23.61
CA PHE A 540 -3.92 11.61 -23.07
C PHE A 540 -3.32 12.20 -21.78
N LEU A 541 -2.92 13.48 -21.81
CA LEU A 541 -2.36 14.18 -20.64
C LEU A 541 -3.40 14.34 -19.52
N LYS A 542 -4.64 14.66 -19.87
CA LYS A 542 -5.76 14.68 -18.93
C LYS A 542 -5.94 13.33 -18.23
N THR A 543 -5.85 12.24 -18.98
CA THR A 543 -5.97 10.88 -18.46
C THR A 543 -4.80 10.52 -17.54
N ILE A 544 -3.57 10.91 -17.88
CA ILE A 544 -2.40 10.76 -17.00
C ILE A 544 -2.65 11.42 -15.65
N TYR A 545 -3.07 12.69 -15.63
CA TYR A 545 -3.30 13.42 -14.38
C TYR A 545 -4.46 12.82 -13.58
N LYS A 546 -5.60 12.51 -14.25
CA LYS A 546 -6.75 11.87 -13.59
C LYS A 546 -6.35 10.55 -12.94
N ARG A 547 -5.51 9.75 -13.61
CA ARG A 547 -5.00 8.51 -13.03
C ARG A 547 -4.05 8.75 -11.88
N ALA A 548 -3.12 9.70 -11.99
CA ALA A 548 -2.24 10.06 -10.88
C ALA A 548 -3.04 10.40 -9.61
N ASP A 549 -4.13 11.16 -9.72
CA ASP A 549 -5.00 11.47 -8.56
C ASP A 549 -5.82 10.28 -8.08
N HIS A 550 -6.51 9.58 -8.99
CA HIS A 550 -7.37 8.47 -8.59
C HIS A 550 -6.61 7.31 -7.93
N MET A 551 -5.33 7.13 -8.27
CA MET A 551 -4.47 6.13 -7.65
C MET A 551 -4.22 6.38 -6.15
N LEU A 552 -4.39 7.61 -5.66
CA LEU A 552 -4.27 7.93 -4.24
C LEU A 552 -5.35 7.26 -3.36
N ASN A 553 -6.47 6.83 -3.95
CA ASN A 553 -7.46 5.99 -3.26
C ASN A 553 -6.92 4.64 -2.79
N GLY A 554 -5.79 4.21 -3.37
CA GLY A 554 -5.07 3.01 -3.01
C GLY A 554 -3.95 3.24 -2.01
N TYR A 555 -3.71 4.47 -1.54
CA TYR A 555 -2.63 4.80 -0.62
C TYR A 555 -3.12 4.80 0.83
N PHE A 556 -2.35 4.19 1.73
CA PHE A 556 -2.64 4.15 3.16
C PHE A 556 -2.22 5.45 3.85
N TYR A 557 -3.01 6.50 3.65
CA TYR A 557 -2.98 7.66 4.53
C TYR A 557 -3.43 7.30 5.96
N PRO A 558 -3.06 8.11 6.97
CA PRO A 558 -3.56 8.00 8.34
C PRO A 558 -5.07 7.73 8.46
N GLU A 559 -5.91 8.43 7.70
CA GLU A 559 -7.38 8.30 7.72
C GLU A 559 -7.92 6.93 7.28
N TYR A 560 -7.12 6.14 6.54
CA TYR A 560 -7.44 4.75 6.22
C TYR A 560 -6.68 3.78 7.14
N ALA A 561 -5.38 4.02 7.36
CA ALA A 561 -4.52 3.17 8.15
C ALA A 561 -5.04 3.02 9.59
N MET A 562 -5.56 4.10 10.19
CA MET A 562 -6.05 4.10 11.57
C MET A 562 -7.15 3.07 11.85
N TYR A 563 -7.90 2.64 10.82
CA TYR A 563 -8.94 1.63 10.97
C TYR A 563 -8.44 0.20 10.74
N MET A 564 -7.17 -0.02 10.39
CA MET A 564 -6.59 -1.35 10.23
C MET A 564 -6.23 -1.97 11.59
N ALA A 565 -5.88 -3.26 11.61
CA ALA A 565 -5.56 -3.94 12.88
C ALA A 565 -4.26 -3.43 13.51
N ASN A 566 -3.28 -3.06 12.68
CA ASN A 566 -2.00 -2.47 13.07
C ASN A 566 -1.68 -1.31 12.11
N PRO A 567 -2.08 -0.07 12.45
CA PRO A 567 -1.98 1.07 11.54
C PRO A 567 -0.55 1.42 11.08
N ASN A 568 0.41 1.50 12.00
CA ASN A 568 1.80 1.86 11.72
C ASN A 568 2.47 0.88 10.75
N ARG A 569 2.05 -0.39 10.78
CA ARG A 569 2.59 -1.43 9.91
C ARG A 569 2.24 -1.21 8.43
N VAL A 570 1.14 -0.51 8.14
CA VAL A 570 0.60 -0.36 6.78
C VAL A 570 0.58 1.07 6.30
N LEU A 571 1.00 2.01 7.14
CA LEU A 571 1.06 3.43 6.81
C LEU A 571 1.97 3.64 5.60
N ASP A 572 1.60 4.62 4.77
CA ASP A 572 2.43 5.16 3.70
C ASP A 572 2.81 4.16 2.58
N THR A 573 1.99 3.13 2.37
CA THR A 573 2.12 2.17 1.26
C THR A 573 0.82 2.03 0.47
N PHE A 574 0.86 1.26 -0.62
CA PHE A 574 -0.29 1.04 -1.49
C PHE A 574 -1.01 -0.28 -1.21
N MET A 575 -2.33 -0.28 -1.43
CA MET A 575 -3.23 -1.42 -1.26
C MET A 575 -4.13 -1.64 -2.46
N VAL A 576 -4.81 -2.79 -2.44
CA VAL A 576 -5.93 -3.12 -3.32
C VAL A 576 -7.21 -3.15 -2.48
N ARG A 577 -8.02 -2.09 -2.56
CA ARG A 577 -9.19 -1.88 -1.67
C ARG A 577 -10.18 -3.03 -1.77
N HIS A 578 -10.57 -3.38 -3.00
CA HIS A 578 -11.58 -4.39 -3.33
C HIS A 578 -11.11 -5.84 -3.15
N ASP A 579 -9.86 -6.04 -2.71
CA ASP A 579 -9.39 -7.32 -2.20
C ASP A 579 -9.14 -7.20 -0.69
N GLY A 580 -10.05 -6.53 0.01
CA GLY A 580 -9.95 -6.37 1.44
C GLY A 580 -8.77 -5.56 1.95
N TYR A 581 -8.41 -4.50 1.22
CA TYR A 581 -7.24 -3.66 1.48
C TYR A 581 -5.91 -4.42 1.44
N ARG A 582 -5.85 -5.54 0.71
CA ARG A 582 -4.64 -6.36 0.60
C ARG A 582 -3.44 -5.52 0.18
N ILE A 583 -2.30 -5.79 0.80
CA ILE A 583 -0.99 -5.31 0.35
C ILE A 583 -0.20 -6.52 -0.13
N ARG A 584 0.37 -6.44 -1.33
CA ARG A 584 1.42 -7.36 -1.80
C ARG A 584 2.55 -6.56 -2.39
N ILE A 585 3.75 -7.13 -2.34
CA ILE A 585 4.94 -6.49 -2.90
C ILE A 585 4.77 -6.09 -4.37
N ASP A 586 4.06 -6.90 -5.18
CA ASP A 586 3.80 -6.59 -6.59
C ASP A 586 2.76 -5.47 -6.77
N ASP A 587 1.74 -5.42 -5.92
CA ASP A 587 0.75 -4.33 -5.95
C ASP A 587 1.44 -2.99 -5.62
N VAL A 588 2.37 -2.98 -4.64
CA VAL A 588 3.16 -1.80 -4.29
C VAL A 588 4.17 -1.45 -5.38
N GLN A 589 4.83 -2.46 -5.96
CA GLN A 589 5.83 -2.27 -7.02
C GLN A 589 5.29 -1.51 -8.22
N HIS A 590 4.11 -1.89 -8.72
CA HIS A 590 3.53 -1.22 -9.88
C HIS A 590 3.08 0.22 -9.58
N ASN A 591 2.60 0.50 -8.35
CA ASN A 591 2.30 1.86 -7.93
C ASN A 591 3.58 2.72 -7.90
N VAL A 592 4.65 2.18 -7.31
CA VAL A 592 5.98 2.81 -7.31
C VAL A 592 6.46 3.07 -8.74
N GLY A 593 6.32 2.11 -9.65
CA GLY A 593 6.70 2.24 -11.06
C GLY A 593 6.00 3.41 -11.76
N GLY A 594 4.66 3.46 -11.65
CA GLY A 594 3.87 4.53 -12.25
C GLY A 594 4.23 5.92 -11.72
N TYR A 595 4.28 6.10 -10.39
CA TYR A 595 4.64 7.40 -9.80
C TYR A 595 6.11 7.77 -10.01
N TYR A 596 7.03 6.81 -10.08
CA TYR A 596 8.43 7.08 -10.41
C TYR A 596 8.56 7.65 -11.82
N LEU A 597 7.88 7.05 -12.80
CA LEU A 597 7.87 7.58 -14.16
C LEU A 597 7.20 8.95 -14.23
N TYR A 598 6.09 9.15 -13.50
CA TYR A 598 5.43 10.46 -13.41
C TYR A 598 6.36 11.52 -12.82
N TYR A 599 7.02 11.23 -11.70
CA TYR A 599 8.02 12.10 -11.07
C TYR A 599 9.15 12.47 -12.05
N LYS A 600 9.73 11.46 -12.71
CA LYS A 600 10.85 11.64 -13.64
C LYS A 600 10.46 12.53 -14.82
N ASN A 601 9.23 12.41 -15.30
CA ASN A 601 8.73 13.07 -16.50
C ASN A 601 7.85 14.30 -16.20
N TYR A 602 7.70 14.70 -14.94
CA TYR A 602 6.74 15.72 -14.52
C TYR A 602 6.94 17.05 -15.24
N ASP A 603 8.19 17.54 -15.31
CA ASP A 603 8.48 18.85 -15.92
C ASP A 603 8.11 18.86 -17.41
N LYS A 604 8.35 17.75 -18.12
CA LYS A 604 7.94 17.55 -19.51
C LYS A 604 6.42 17.48 -19.64
N LEU A 605 5.74 16.72 -18.79
CA LEU A 605 4.28 16.66 -18.78
C LEU A 605 3.65 18.06 -18.61
N VAL A 606 4.23 18.89 -17.74
CA VAL A 606 3.81 20.28 -17.54
C VAL A 606 4.10 21.12 -18.79
N GLU A 607 5.28 20.97 -19.41
CA GLU A 607 5.63 21.65 -20.67
C GLU A 607 4.64 21.34 -21.80
N TYR A 608 4.15 20.10 -21.89
CA TYR A 608 3.11 19.71 -22.85
C TYR A 608 1.69 20.14 -22.45
N GLY A 609 1.50 20.80 -21.29
CA GLY A 609 0.21 21.38 -20.89
C GLY A 609 -0.65 20.49 -19.99
N MET A 610 -0.12 19.45 -19.34
CA MET A 610 -0.90 18.53 -18.49
C MET A 610 -1.74 19.25 -17.42
N LEU A 611 -1.22 20.30 -16.80
CA LEU A 611 -1.94 21.04 -15.76
C LEU A 611 -3.11 21.87 -16.29
N ASP A 612 -3.08 22.24 -17.57
CA ASP A 612 -4.17 22.95 -18.23
C ASP A 612 -5.31 21.99 -18.63
N CYS A 613 -4.97 20.72 -18.88
CA CYS A 613 -5.89 19.67 -19.33
C CYS A 613 -6.66 18.99 -18.18
N ARG A 614 -6.20 19.16 -16.92
CA ARG A 614 -6.76 18.46 -15.76
C ARG A 614 -8.20 18.88 -15.46
N ASP A 615 -8.98 17.96 -14.89
CA ASP A 615 -10.28 18.31 -14.35
C ASP A 615 -10.14 19.35 -13.25
N LYS A 616 -10.90 20.45 -13.34
CA LYS A 616 -10.97 21.45 -12.29
C LYS A 616 -11.89 20.91 -11.20
N THR A 617 -11.30 20.47 -10.09
CA THR A 617 -11.99 20.14 -8.85
C THR A 617 -12.45 21.39 -8.13
#